data_AF-A0A0N0GF75-F1
#
_entry.id   AF-A0A0N0GF75-F1
#
_cell.length_a   1.000
_cell.length_b   1.000
_cell.length_c   1.000
_cell.angle_alpha   90.00
_cell.angle_beta   90.00
_cell.angle_gamma   90.00
#
_symmetry.space_group_name_H-M   'P 1'
#
loop_
_entity.id
_entity.type
_entity.pdbx_description
1 polymer ?
#
loop_
_entity_poly.entity_id
_entity_poly.type
_entity_poly.pdbx_seq_one_letter_code
_entity_poly.pdbx_strand_id
1 'polypeptide(L)' 'MASLNSEPVCKRFHLQDGKVCLAPENDSYATTELSDEDELVIWGVVQYSVRDHGRG' A
#
# COMPACT_ATOMS: atom_id res chain seq x y z
N MET A 1 2.95 -5.85 -0.68
CA MET A 1 3.32 -5.59 0.73
C MET A 1 4.58 -4.76 0.73
N ALA A 2 4.60 -3.70 1.52
CA ALA A 2 5.75 -2.81 1.62
C ALA A 2 5.87 -2.23 3.03
N SER A 3 6.99 -1.58 3.30
CA SER A 3 7.18 -0.66 4.42
C SER A 3 7.31 0.76 3.87
N LEU A 4 6.58 1.70 4.45
CA LEU A 4 6.72 3.14 4.20
C LEU A 4 7.20 3.80 5.50
N ASN A 5 8.40 4.38 5.50
CA ASN A 5 8.98 5.03 6.69
C ASN A 5 8.95 4.14 7.93
N SER A 6 9.36 2.88 7.78
CA SER A 6 9.31 1.80 8.80
C SER A 6 7.92 1.30 9.21
N GLU A 7 6.83 1.86 8.66
CA GLU A 7 5.47 1.41 8.93
C GLU A 7 5.00 0.41 7.85
N PRO A 8 4.50 -0.79 8.23
CA PRO A 8 4.03 -1.77 7.25
C PRO A 8 2.73 -1.33 6.58
N VAL A 9 2.69 -1.39 5.25
CA VAL A 9 1.54 -0.99 4.43
C VAL A 9 1.15 -2.02 3.37
N CYS A 10 -0.16 -2.13 3.14
CA CYS A 10 -0.74 -2.94 2.07
C CYS A 10 -1.69 -2.08 1.22
N LYS A 11 -1.12 -1.31 0.30
CA LYS A 11 -1.84 -0.43 -0.65
C LYS A 11 -1.47 -0.82 -2.09
N ARG A 12 -2.30 -0.43 -3.06
CA ARG A 12 -1.94 -0.59 -4.48
C ARG A 12 -0.80 0.36 -4.83
N PHE A 13 0.25 -0.18 -5.43
CA PHE A 13 1.40 0.59 -5.91
C PHE A 13 1.13 1.08 -7.34
N HIS A 14 1.24 2.39 -7.56
CA HIS A 14 1.09 3.01 -8.87
C HIS A 14 2.30 3.89 -9.18
N LEU A 15 2.70 3.90 -10.45
CA LEU A 15 3.59 4.91 -11.02
C LEU A 15 2.75 5.79 -11.95
N GLN A 16 2.50 7.04 -11.56
CA GLN A 16 1.68 8.00 -12.30
C GLN A 16 2.49 9.27 -12.52
N ASP A 17 2.62 9.71 -13.77
CA ASP A 17 3.36 10.93 -14.13
C ASP A 17 4.80 10.97 -13.55
N GLY A 18 5.44 9.81 -13.48
CA GLY A 18 6.79 9.64 -12.92
C GLY A 18 6.86 9.63 -11.39
N LYS A 19 5.72 9.76 -10.69
CA LYS A 19 5.62 9.72 -9.23
C LYS A 19 5.10 8.37 -8.74
N VAL A 20 5.59 7.96 -7.58
CA VAL A 20 5.09 6.79 -6.87
C VAL A 20 3.88 7.19 -6.01
N CYS A 21 2.79 6.46 -6.17
CA CYS A 21 1.56 6.67 -5.41
C CYS A 21 1.10 5.35 -4.78
N LEU A 22 0.65 5.42 -3.52
CA LEU A 22 -0.01 4.32 -2.81
C LEU A 22 -1.50 4.60 -2.71
N ALA A 23 -2.28 3.94 -3.57
CA ALA A 23 -3.73 4.12 -3.65
C ALA A 23 -4.46 3.10 -2.76
N PRO A 24 -5.46 3.53 -1.96
CA PRO A 24 -6.35 2.61 -1.26
C PRO A 24 -7.34 1.96 -2.25
N GLU A 25 -7.93 0.83 -1.86
CA GLU A 25 -9.09 0.22 -2.56
C GLU A 25 -10.44 0.72 -2.01
N ASN A 26 -10.41 1.78 -1.22
CA ASN A 26 -11.58 2.38 -0.58
C ASN A 26 -11.49 3.89 -0.75
N ASP A 27 -12.44 4.46 -1.50
CA ASP A 27 -12.50 5.87 -1.88
C ASP A 27 -12.67 6.82 -0.67
N SER A 28 -13.00 6.29 0.51
CA SER A 28 -13.04 7.05 1.76
C SER A 28 -11.65 7.44 2.26
N TYR A 29 -10.58 6.87 1.69
CA TYR A 29 -9.20 7.12 2.07
C TYR A 29 -8.46 7.80 0.93
N ALA A 30 -7.58 8.75 1.27
CA ALA A 30 -6.77 9.45 0.28
C ALA A 30 -5.65 8.56 -0.29
N THR A 31 -5.33 8.79 -1.56
CA THR A 31 -4.09 8.33 -2.19
C THR A 31 -2.90 9.05 -1.55
N THR A 32 -1.83 8.31 -1.30
CA THR A 32 -0.58 8.87 -0.76
C THR A 32 0.43 8.98 -1.89
N GLU A 33 0.76 10.21 -2.33
CA GLU A 33 1.94 10.45 -3.18
C GLU A 33 3.20 10.42 -2.30
N LEU A 34 4.25 9.76 -2.78
CA LEU A 34 5.54 9.74 -2.08
C LEU A 34 6.39 10.93 -2.50
N SER A 35 7.10 11.48 -1.52
CA SER A 35 8.15 12.46 -1.69
C SER A 35 9.52 11.79 -1.79
N ASP A 36 10.54 12.57 -2.15
CA ASP A 36 11.93 12.09 -2.20
C ASP A 36 12.50 11.77 -0.80
N GLU A 37 11.85 12.24 0.27
CA GLU A 37 12.24 11.98 1.67
C GLU A 37 11.65 10.65 2.19
N ASP A 38 10.66 10.08 1.49
CA ASP A 38 10.00 8.86 1.91
C ASP A 38 10.81 7.61 1.58
N GLU A 39 10.99 6.73 2.56
CA GLU A 39 11.60 5.42 2.35
C GLU A 39 10.51 4.37 2.08
N LEU A 40 10.47 3.88 0.84
CA LEU A 40 9.60 2.77 0.44
C LEU A 40 10.40 1.49 0.18
N VAL A 41 10.17 0.47 0.99
CA VAL A 41 10.77 -0.86 0.82
C VAL A 41 9.72 -1.86 0.37
N ILE A 42 9.84 -2.38 -0.85
CA ILE A 42 8.93 -3.41 -1.38
C ILE A 42 9.33 -4.77 -0.80
N TRP A 43 8.42 -5.37 -0.01
CA TRP A 43 8.64 -6.70 0.58
C TRP A 43 8.16 -7.84 -0.31
N GLY A 44 7.22 -7.55 -1.22
CA GLY A 44 6.72 -8.53 -2.19
C GLY A 44 5.32 -8.22 -2.70
N VAL A 45 4.82 -9.07 -3.59
CA VAL A 45 3.47 -8.94 -4.19
C VAL A 45 2.46 -9.73 -3.36
N VAL A 46 1.30 -9.12 -3.07
CA VAL A 46 0.19 -9.83 -2.42
C VAL A 46 -0.59 -10.58 -3.49
N GLN A 47 -0.63 -11.90 -3.37
CA GLN A 47 -1.33 -12.74 -4.35
C GLN A 47 -2.76 -13.07 -3.91
N TYR A 48 -2.99 -13.28 -2.62
CA TYR A 48 -4.28 -13.74 -2.09
C TYR A 48 -4.52 -13.18 -0.68
N SER A 49 -5.79 -13.01 -0.30
CA SER A 49 -6.21 -12.73 1.08
C SER A 49 -6.95 -13.93 1.66
N VAL A 50 -6.54 -14.42 2.83
CA VAL A 50 -7.31 -15.40 3.60
C VAL A 50 -8.24 -14.65 4.55
N ARG A 51 -9.52 -15.04 4.60
CA ARG A 51 -10.53 -14.43 5.48
C ARG A 51 -11.22 -15.52 6.28
N ASP A 52 -11.13 -15.44 7.60
CA ASP A 52 -11.93 -16.25 8.54
C ASP A 52 -12.58 -15.31 9.56
N HIS A 53 -13.90 -15.24 9.52
CA HIS A 53 -14.68 -14.50 10.50
C HIS A 53 -15.30 -15.58 11.38
N GLY A 54 -14.66 -15.84 12.53
CA GLY A 54 -15.04 -16.94 13.44
C GLY A 54 -16.55 -17.04 13.61
N ARG A 55 -17.07 -18.28 13.66
CA ARG A 55 -18.51 -18.54 13.76
C ARG A 55 -19.08 -17.83 14.99
N GLY A 56 -20.07 -16.96 14.77
CA GLY A 56 -20.94 -16.43 15.82
C GLY A 56 -21.80 -17.51 16.46
#